data_AF-A0A496Y7G4-F1
#
_entry.id   AF-A0A496Y7G4-F1
#
_cell.length_a   1.000
_cell.length_b   1.000
_cell.length_c   1.000
_cell.angle_alpha   90.00
_cell.angle_beta   90.00
_cell.angle_gamma   90.00
#
_symmetry.space_group_name_H-M   'P 1'
#
loop_
_entity.id
_entity.type
_entity.pdbx_description
1 polymer ?
#
loop_
_entity_poly.entity_id
_entity_poly.type
_entity_poly.pdbx_seq_one_letter_code
_entity_poly.pdbx_strand_id
1 'polypeptide(L)'
;MTAGFSKRIVITSVLAAAAMVVFTGTSPAHAGVELTPLMQSHLGVKPLDAAISPDGKLVFLLAHEEIVVYSVPGKKITNRIPLTGNFDRVTYSREANLLILTSSTAGTLKTVKVETVFPIDISGHPFKGPADAPVTIAVFDDYQ
;
A
#
# COMPACT_ATOMS: atom_id res chain seq x y z
N MET A 1 56.94 -76.18 -33.45
CA MET A 1 56.30 -75.01 -34.11
C MET A 1 54.95 -74.83 -33.44
N THR A 2 54.71 -73.66 -32.81
CA THR A 2 53.50 -73.20 -32.08
C THR A 2 53.05 -74.05 -30.88
N ALA A 3 52.64 -73.52 -29.73
CA ALA A 3 52.57 -72.18 -29.14
C ALA A 3 52.18 -72.34 -27.65
N GLY A 4 52.35 -71.29 -26.85
CA GLY A 4 51.46 -71.06 -25.68
C GLY A 4 52.16 -70.63 -24.40
N PHE A 5 52.54 -69.34 -24.33
CA PHE A 5 53.04 -68.69 -23.12
C PHE A 5 51.86 -68.18 -22.27
N SER A 6 51.80 -68.60 -21.00
CA SER A 6 50.74 -68.27 -20.05
C SER A 6 51.13 -67.10 -19.14
N LYS A 7 50.27 -66.07 -19.17
CA LYS A 7 49.86 -65.10 -18.13
C LYS A 7 50.88 -64.68 -17.05
N ARG A 8 51.13 -63.36 -17.02
CA ARG A 8 51.29 -62.63 -15.75
C ARG A 8 50.30 -61.47 -15.71
N ILE A 9 49.44 -61.51 -14.70
CA ILE A 9 48.48 -60.49 -14.31
C ILE A 9 49.29 -59.32 -13.71
N VAL A 10 49.13 -58.13 -14.27
CA VAL A 10 49.60 -56.88 -13.66
C VAL A 10 48.37 -56.11 -13.21
N ILE A 11 48.26 -55.94 -11.89
CA ILE A 11 47.23 -55.17 -11.21
C ILE A 11 47.62 -53.70 -11.37
N THR A 12 46.92 -52.98 -12.24
CA THR A 12 47.07 -51.51 -12.35
C THR A 12 45.93 -50.87 -11.57
N SER A 13 46.29 -50.32 -10.41
CA SER A 13 45.47 -49.51 -9.52
C SER A 13 44.97 -48.25 -10.25
N VAL A 14 43.69 -48.24 -10.62
CA VAL A 14 43.00 -47.04 -11.12
C VAL A 14 42.66 -46.17 -9.91
N LEU A 15 43.50 -45.18 -9.65
CA LEU A 15 43.26 -44.13 -8.67
C LEU A 15 42.16 -43.21 -9.22
N ALA A 16 41.00 -43.24 -8.56
CA ALA A 16 39.84 -42.44 -8.87
C ALA A 16 40.15 -40.94 -8.75
N ALA A 17 40.22 -40.25 -9.88
CA ALA A 17 40.05 -38.80 -9.96
C ALA A 17 38.70 -38.52 -10.61
N ALA A 18 37.64 -38.69 -9.82
CA ALA A 18 36.31 -38.20 -10.17
C ALA A 18 36.34 -36.66 -10.08
N ALA A 19 36.78 -36.00 -11.16
CA ALA A 19 36.55 -34.58 -11.36
C ALA A 19 35.06 -34.38 -11.67
N MET A 20 34.24 -34.41 -10.63
CA MET A 20 32.83 -34.06 -10.66
C MET A 20 32.73 -32.55 -10.93
N VAL A 21 32.66 -32.18 -12.21
CA VAL A 21 32.29 -30.83 -12.63
C VAL A 21 30.83 -30.63 -12.23
N VAL A 22 30.61 -30.12 -11.02
CA VAL A 22 29.32 -29.61 -10.58
C VAL A 22 29.06 -28.35 -11.39
N PHE A 23 28.35 -28.50 -12.49
CA PHE A 23 27.82 -27.39 -13.26
C PHE A 23 26.83 -26.67 -12.34
N THR A 24 27.27 -25.56 -11.74
CA THR A 24 26.42 -24.67 -10.94
C THR A 24 25.47 -23.94 -11.89
N GLY A 25 24.39 -24.62 -12.26
CA GLY A 25 23.27 -24.01 -12.97
C GLY A 25 22.58 -23.02 -12.05
N THR A 26 22.97 -21.75 -12.11
CA THR A 26 22.15 -20.66 -11.59
C THR A 26 20.90 -20.59 -12.45
N SER A 27 19.81 -21.19 -11.99
CA SER A 27 18.51 -20.95 -12.61
C SER A 27 18.19 -19.47 -12.41
N PRO A 28 18.00 -18.67 -13.49
CA PRO A 28 17.55 -17.30 -13.31
C PRO A 28 16.16 -17.36 -12.69
N ALA A 29 16.07 -16.96 -11.41
CA ALA A 29 14.80 -16.74 -10.75
C ALA A 29 14.09 -15.60 -11.49
N HIS A 30 13.25 -15.97 -12.45
CA HIS A 30 12.36 -15.03 -13.12
C HIS A 30 11.32 -14.63 -12.07
N ALA A 31 11.47 -13.43 -11.50
CA ALA A 31 10.42 -12.84 -10.70
C ALA A 31 9.22 -12.57 -11.63
N GLY A 32 8.17 -13.37 -11.50
CA GLY A 32 6.88 -13.12 -12.13
C GLY A 32 6.06 -12.15 -11.30
N VAL A 33 5.30 -11.27 -11.95
CA VAL A 33 4.27 -10.47 -11.30
C VAL A 33 2.93 -11.09 -11.63
N GLU A 34 2.26 -11.66 -10.63
CA GLU A 34 0.90 -12.17 -10.77
C GLU A 34 -0.09 -11.06 -10.39
N LEU A 35 -0.95 -10.69 -11.33
CA LEU A 35 -1.93 -9.62 -11.15
C LEU A 35 -3.32 -10.22 -10.96
N THR A 36 -3.85 -10.10 -9.75
CA THR A 36 -5.23 -10.52 -9.43
C THR A 36 -6.11 -9.30 -9.27
N PRO A 37 -7.10 -9.06 -10.16
CA PRO A 37 -8.06 -7.98 -10.00
C PRO A 37 -8.88 -8.19 -8.72
N LEU A 38 -8.68 -7.35 -7.72
CA LEU A 38 -9.40 -7.46 -6.44
C LEU A 38 -10.78 -6.79 -6.50
N MET A 39 -10.91 -5.73 -7.31
CA MET A 39 -12.13 -4.92 -7.37
C MET A 39 -12.15 -4.04 -8.64
N GLN A 40 -13.32 -3.87 -9.23
CA GLN A 40 -13.59 -2.89 -10.29
C GLN A 40 -14.97 -2.27 -10.04
N SER A 41 -15.03 -0.94 -9.96
CA SER A 41 -16.28 -0.20 -9.71
C SER A 41 -16.33 1.05 -10.57
N HIS A 42 -17.54 1.43 -11.02
CA HIS A 42 -17.78 2.72 -11.63
C HIS A 42 -17.85 3.79 -10.53
N LEU A 43 -17.07 4.86 -10.67
CA LEU A 43 -16.95 5.91 -9.65
C LEU A 43 -17.89 7.10 -9.90
N GLY A 44 -18.53 7.17 -11.09
CA GLY A 44 -19.38 8.30 -11.48
C GLY A 44 -18.64 9.63 -11.63
N VAL A 45 -17.31 9.62 -11.48
CA VAL A 45 -16.40 10.74 -11.67
C VAL A 45 -15.22 10.29 -12.53
N LYS A 46 -14.49 11.25 -13.09
CA LYS A 46 -13.22 11.02 -13.80
C LYS A 46 -12.06 11.47 -12.91
N PRO A 47 -11.36 10.55 -12.23
CA PRO A 47 -10.19 10.89 -11.45
C PRO A 47 -9.06 11.38 -12.36
N LEU A 48 -8.36 12.43 -11.92
CA LEU A 48 -7.13 12.95 -12.50
C LEU A 48 -5.91 12.26 -11.89
N ASP A 49 -5.95 11.99 -10.58
CA ASP A 49 -4.89 11.32 -9.83
C ASP A 49 -5.48 10.66 -8.56
N ALA A 50 -4.70 9.83 -7.88
CA ALA A 50 -5.14 9.14 -6.67
C ALA A 50 -4.01 8.95 -5.65
N ALA A 51 -4.35 9.09 -4.37
CA ALA A 51 -3.47 8.77 -3.25
C ALA A 51 -4.18 7.79 -2.29
N ILE A 52 -3.41 6.97 -1.58
CA ILE A 52 -3.96 6.00 -0.62
C ILE A 52 -3.55 6.38 0.80
N SER A 53 -4.45 6.17 1.77
CA SER A 53 -4.11 6.31 3.19
C SER A 53 -3.06 5.27 3.61
N PRO A 54 -2.24 5.55 4.64
CA PRO A 54 -1.21 4.63 5.11
C PRO A 54 -1.72 3.26 5.58
N ASP A 55 -2.98 3.19 6.01
CA ASP A 55 -3.65 1.95 6.43
C ASP A 55 -4.35 1.21 5.28
N GLY A 56 -4.29 1.76 4.05
CA GLY A 56 -4.91 1.19 2.85
C GLY A 56 -6.44 1.24 2.82
N LYS A 57 -7.10 1.85 3.82
CA LYS A 57 -8.57 1.82 3.93
C LYS A 57 -9.26 2.89 3.11
N LEU A 58 -8.57 3.99 2.79
CA LEU A 58 -9.11 5.11 2.04
C LEU A 58 -8.29 5.35 0.78
N VAL A 59 -8.99 5.57 -0.33
CA VAL A 59 -8.41 6.10 -1.57
C VAL A 59 -8.96 7.50 -1.76
N PHE A 60 -8.07 8.48 -1.86
CA PHE A 60 -8.37 9.87 -2.16
C PHE A 60 -8.21 10.07 -3.66
N LEU A 61 -9.34 10.21 -4.35
CA LEU A 61 -9.38 10.43 -5.79
C LEU A 61 -9.48 11.92 -6.03
N LEU A 62 -8.47 12.50 -6.68
CA LEU A 62 -8.53 13.88 -7.14
C LEU A 62 -9.38 13.92 -8.42
N ALA A 63 -10.49 14.64 -8.39
CA ALA A 63 -11.30 14.93 -9.58
C ALA A 63 -11.34 16.44 -9.82
N HIS A 64 -12.04 16.89 -10.86
CA HIS A 64 -12.18 18.30 -11.14
C HIS A 64 -12.90 19.00 -9.96
N GLU A 65 -12.22 19.95 -9.32
CA GLU A 65 -12.73 20.76 -8.20
C GLU A 65 -13.16 19.98 -6.95
N GLU A 66 -12.80 18.70 -6.81
CA GLU A 66 -13.14 17.93 -5.60
C GLU A 66 -12.12 16.81 -5.31
N ILE A 67 -12.04 16.41 -4.04
CA ILE A 67 -11.50 15.12 -3.62
C ILE A 67 -12.65 14.19 -3.30
N VAL A 68 -12.71 13.06 -3.99
CA VAL A 68 -13.65 11.98 -3.68
C VAL A 68 -12.94 10.98 -2.77
N VAL A 69 -13.52 10.73 -1.60
CA VAL A 69 -13.01 9.77 -0.62
C VAL A 69 -13.72 8.44 -0.82
N TYR A 70 -12.98 7.43 -1.25
CA TYR A 70 -13.47 6.07 -1.43
C TYR A 70 -12.99 5.17 -0.29
N SER A 71 -13.92 4.47 0.35
CA SER A 71 -13.63 3.44 1.35
C SER A 71 -13.40 2.10 0.66
N VAL A 72 -12.20 1.52 0.83
CA VAL A 72 -11.87 0.19 0.34
C VAL A 72 -12.68 -0.90 1.08
N PRO A 73 -12.76 -0.89 2.44
CA PRO A 73 -13.58 -1.88 3.15
C PRO A 73 -15.07 -1.74 2.87
N GLY A 74 -15.57 -0.50 2.82
CA GLY A 74 -16.98 -0.21 2.57
C GLY A 74 -17.41 -0.31 1.10
N LYS A 75 -16.44 -0.45 0.19
CA LYS A 75 -16.62 -0.49 -1.27
C LYS A 75 -17.51 0.63 -1.81
N LYS A 76 -17.37 1.83 -1.26
CA LYS A 76 -18.23 2.98 -1.59
C LYS A 76 -17.52 4.30 -1.40
N ILE A 77 -18.01 5.32 -2.10
CA ILE A 77 -17.68 6.71 -1.81
C ILE A 77 -18.30 7.08 -0.47
N THR A 78 -17.48 7.57 0.45
CA THR A 78 -17.91 8.00 1.79
C THR A 78 -17.98 9.51 1.92
N ASN A 79 -17.22 10.26 1.12
CA ASN A 79 -17.22 11.71 1.18
C ASN A 79 -16.80 12.36 -0.15
N ARG A 80 -17.18 13.62 -0.32
CA ARG A 80 -16.77 14.51 -1.41
C ARG A 80 -16.39 15.85 -0.80
N ILE A 81 -15.14 16.24 -1.00
CA ILE A 81 -14.57 17.45 -0.41
C ILE A 81 -14.36 18.46 -1.53
N PRO A 82 -15.13 19.55 -1.58
CA PRO A 82 -14.96 20.57 -2.61
C PRO A 82 -13.59 21.25 -2.47
N LEU A 83 -12.99 21.54 -3.61
CA LEU A 83 -11.72 22.24 -3.72
C LEU A 83 -11.92 23.57 -4.46
N THR A 84 -11.32 24.62 -3.91
CA THR A 84 -11.15 25.88 -4.65
C THR A 84 -9.85 25.81 -5.44
N GLY A 85 -9.95 25.84 -6.78
CA GLY A 85 -8.82 25.83 -7.70
C GLY A 85 -8.66 24.53 -8.50
N ASN A 86 -7.78 24.56 -9.50
CA ASN A 86 -7.53 23.44 -10.40
C ASN A 86 -6.24 22.73 -10.01
N PHE A 87 -6.36 21.50 -9.52
CA PHE A 87 -5.23 20.63 -9.18
C PHE A 87 -5.26 19.38 -10.06
N ASP A 88 -4.09 18.83 -10.36
CA ASP A 88 -3.92 17.67 -11.24
C ASP A 88 -3.05 16.57 -10.65
N ARG A 89 -2.47 16.79 -9.47
CA ARG A 89 -1.73 15.78 -8.71
C ARG A 89 -2.14 15.77 -7.25
N VAL A 90 -2.12 14.58 -6.64
CA VAL A 90 -2.31 14.39 -5.20
C VAL A 90 -1.32 13.38 -4.67
N THR A 91 -0.75 13.66 -3.50
CA THR A 91 0.02 12.68 -2.73
C THR A 91 -0.35 12.72 -1.25
N TYR A 92 -0.15 11.60 -0.56
CA TYR A 92 -0.36 11.50 0.88
C TYR A 92 0.97 11.56 1.61
N SER A 93 1.15 12.52 2.51
CA SER A 93 2.27 12.52 3.46
C SER A 93 1.87 11.75 4.71
N ARG A 94 2.51 10.60 4.93
CA ARG A 94 2.28 9.78 6.13
C ARG A 94 2.75 10.48 7.40
N GLU A 95 3.89 11.16 7.33
CA GLU A 95 4.52 11.83 8.47
C GLU A 95 3.68 13.00 8.97
N ALA A 96 3.22 13.86 8.05
CA ALA A 96 2.45 15.05 8.39
C ALA A 96 0.92 14.82 8.35
N ASN A 97 0.49 13.60 8.03
CA ASN A 97 -0.91 13.18 7.93
C ASN A 97 -1.79 14.14 7.09
N LEU A 98 -1.31 14.45 5.90
CA LEU A 98 -1.92 15.44 5.00
C LEU A 98 -1.88 14.98 3.53
N LEU A 99 -2.84 15.49 2.76
CA LEU A 99 -2.80 15.46 1.30
C LEU A 99 -2.06 16.70 0.80
N ILE A 100 -1.18 16.50 -0.18
CA ILE A 100 -0.53 17.57 -0.92
C ILE A 100 -1.10 17.55 -2.33
N LEU A 101 -1.73 18.64 -2.72
CA LEU A 101 -2.29 18.87 -4.04
C LEU A 101 -1.39 19.83 -4.80
N THR A 102 -1.08 19.52 -6.05
CA THR A 102 -0.36 20.45 -6.92
C THR A 102 -1.11 20.69 -8.23
N SER A 103 -0.91 21.89 -8.77
CA SER A 103 -1.37 22.29 -10.09
C SER A 103 -0.15 22.44 -10.97
N SER A 104 0.01 21.58 -11.96
CA SER A 104 1.11 21.69 -12.92
C SER A 104 0.99 22.93 -13.81
N THR A 105 -0.25 23.39 -14.06
CA THR A 105 -0.53 24.55 -14.93
C THR A 105 -0.43 25.88 -14.21
N ALA A 106 -0.95 25.97 -12.97
CA ALA A 106 -0.93 27.20 -12.18
C ALA A 106 0.35 27.34 -11.32
N GLY A 107 1.15 26.27 -11.20
CA GLY A 107 2.34 26.27 -10.34
C GLY A 107 2.02 26.41 -8.85
N THR A 108 0.83 25.97 -8.42
CA THR A 108 0.34 26.14 -7.04
C THR A 108 0.41 24.83 -6.26
N LEU A 109 0.63 24.94 -4.96
CA LEU A 109 0.56 23.83 -4.01
C LEU A 109 -0.47 24.14 -2.92
N LYS A 110 -1.26 23.13 -2.53
CA LYS A 110 -2.20 23.20 -1.41
C LYS A 110 -2.07 21.97 -0.53
N THR A 111 -2.05 22.17 0.77
CA THR A 111 -2.07 21.07 1.75
C THR A 111 -3.45 20.96 2.39
N VAL A 112 -3.90 19.73 2.63
CA VAL A 112 -5.19 19.41 3.26
C VAL A 112 -4.94 18.40 4.36
N LYS A 113 -5.20 18.77 5.63
CA LYS A 113 -5.06 17.86 6.76
C LYS A 113 -6.13 16.76 6.69
N VAL A 114 -5.73 15.52 6.95
CA VAL A 114 -6.65 14.38 6.97
C VAL A 114 -7.02 14.08 8.42
N GLU A 115 -8.26 14.33 8.79
CA GLU A 115 -8.79 14.01 10.11
C GLU A 115 -9.96 13.04 10.00
N THR A 116 -9.97 12.03 10.86
CA THR A 116 -11.06 11.07 10.93
C THR A 116 -12.06 11.54 11.98
N VAL A 117 -13.29 11.82 11.55
CA VAL A 117 -14.40 12.15 12.44
C VAL A 117 -15.17 10.87 12.75
N PHE A 118 -15.25 10.50 14.02
CA PHE A 118 -16.03 9.35 14.48
C PHE A 118 -17.35 9.83 15.08
N PRO A 119 -18.51 9.46 14.51
CA PRO A 119 -19.77 9.69 15.17
C PRO A 119 -19.82 8.80 16.43
N ILE A 120 -20.14 9.40 17.58
CA ILE A 120 -20.39 8.68 18.81
C ILE A 120 -21.90 8.52 18.94
N ASP A 121 -22.38 7.28 18.89
CA ASP A 121 -23.78 6.97 19.19
C ASP A 121 -23.99 7.03 20.71
N ILE A 122 -24.84 7.95 21.14
CA ILE A 122 -25.20 8.14 22.56
C ILE A 122 -26.61 7.60 22.87
N SER A 123 -27.22 6.84 21.94
CA SER A 123 -28.55 6.26 22.12
C SER A 123 -28.60 5.30 23.30
N GLY A 124 -29.55 5.50 24.21
CA GLY A 124 -29.74 4.66 25.39
C GLY A 124 -28.67 4.82 26.48
N HIS A 125 -27.71 5.74 26.32
CA HIS A 125 -26.75 6.06 27.37
C HIS A 125 -27.40 6.92 28.47
N PRO A 126 -27.04 6.71 29.75
CA PRO A 126 -27.59 7.48 30.86
C PRO A 126 -27.14 8.94 30.81
N PHE A 127 -28.07 9.86 31.07
CA PHE A 127 -27.80 11.30 31.18
C PHE A 127 -27.86 11.74 32.65
N LYS A 128 -26.96 12.63 33.06
CA LYS A 128 -27.02 13.31 34.36
C LYS A 128 -27.57 14.72 34.18
N GLY A 129 -28.89 14.85 34.31
CA GLY A 129 -29.63 16.08 34.01
C GLY A 129 -30.36 15.99 32.66
N PRO A 130 -30.91 17.12 32.16
CA PRO A 130 -31.52 17.19 30.83
C PRO A 130 -30.55 16.78 29.72
N ALA A 131 -31.07 16.14 28.66
CA ALA A 131 -30.24 15.66 27.55
C ALA A 131 -29.57 16.81 26.76
N ASP A 132 -30.14 18.00 26.83
CA ASP A 132 -29.72 19.25 26.18
C ASP A 132 -29.08 20.24 27.18
N ALA A 133 -28.72 19.78 28.39
CA ALA A 133 -28.12 20.65 29.39
C ALA A 133 -26.78 21.23 28.87
N PRO A 134 -26.50 22.52 29.12
CA PRO A 134 -25.23 23.12 28.73
C PRO A 134 -24.08 22.44 29.47
N VAL A 135 -23.07 21.99 28.72
CA VAL A 135 -21.87 21.36 29.26
C VAL A 135 -20.71 22.35 29.16
N THR A 136 -19.96 22.50 30.26
CA THR A 136 -18.70 23.26 30.28
C THR A 136 -17.54 22.28 30.22
N ILE A 137 -16.72 22.36 29.17
CA ILE A 137 -15.44 21.64 29.08
C ILE A 137 -14.35 22.59 29.57
N ALA A 138 -13.78 22.31 30.73
CA ALA A 138 -12.60 22.99 31.23
C ALA A 138 -11.36 22.17 30.88
N VAL A 139 -10.42 22.76 30.14
CA VAL A 139 -9.13 22.15 29.82
C VAL A 139 -8.08 22.81 30.70
N PHE A 140 -7.34 22.00 31.45
CA PHE A 140 -6.16 22.43 32.19
C PHE A 140 -4.95 21.83 31.47
N ASP A 141 -4.18 22.68 30.79
CA ASP A 141 -3.00 22.27 30.03
C ASP A 141 -1.68 22.48 30.81
N ASP A 142 -1.75 23.11 31.98
CA ASP A 142 -0.60 23.36 32.84
C ASP A 142 -0.40 22.23 33.85
N TYR A 143 0.56 21.35 33.56
CA TYR A 143 1.27 20.57 34.57
C TYR A 143 2.65 21.20 34.74
N GLN A 144 2.86 21.91 35.85
CA GLN A 144 4.20 22.27 36.32
C GLN A 144 4.85 21.12 37.09
#